data_AF-A0A960HT68-F1
#
_entry.id   AF-A0A960HT68-F1
#
_cell.length_a   1.000
_cell.length_b   1.000
_cell.length_c   1.000
_cell.angle_alpha   90.00
_cell.angle_beta   90.00
_cell.angle_gamma   90.00
#
_symmetry.space_group_name_H-M   'P 1'
#
loop_
_entity.id
_entity.type
_entity.pdbx_description
1 polymer ?
#
loop_
_entity_poly.entity_id
_entity_poly.type
_entity_poly.pdbx_seq_one_letter_code
_entity_poly.pdbx_strand_id
1 'polypeptide(L)'
;DGNDMLFGGDQEDTILGGDLNDTISGGNQADSILGEAGEDSILGDGSNDTIEAGDGKDVVDGGQGQDSILGEGGTDSILGGSEDDFIDGGDDNDTIAGGADDDEILGDAGRDLLYGDDGDDTIDGGTEDDRIYGGNGEDSLLGDSGADTIFGGADDDTIDGGGENDSIFGDDGNDSL
;
A
#
# COMPACT_ATOMS: atom_id res chain seq x y z
N ASP A 1 7.22 19.63 -17.37
CA ASP A 1 6.23 20.74 -17.43
C ASP A 1 5.11 20.40 -18.42
N GLY A 2 4.29 19.43 -18.05
CA GLY A 2 3.09 19.03 -18.77
C GLY A 2 2.52 17.81 -18.08
N ASN A 3 1.27 17.47 -18.40
CA ASN A 3 0.78 16.13 -18.16
C ASN A 3 1.42 15.23 -19.20
N ASP A 4 2.32 14.38 -18.78
CA ASP A 4 3.20 13.58 -19.59
C ASP A 4 2.77 12.09 -19.58
N MET A 5 3.22 11.37 -20.61
CA MET A 5 3.02 9.93 -20.72
C MET A 5 4.39 9.29 -20.92
N LEU A 6 4.82 8.53 -19.93
CA LEU A 6 6.19 8.02 -19.78
C LEU A 6 6.19 6.49 -19.79
N PHE A 7 7.18 5.89 -20.45
CA PHE A 7 7.35 4.45 -20.56
C PHE A 7 8.84 4.09 -20.45
N GLY A 8 9.22 3.24 -19.50
CA GLY A 8 10.59 2.74 -19.35
C GLY A 8 10.94 1.72 -20.44
N GLY A 9 10.19 0.61 -20.49
CA GLY A 9 10.27 -0.37 -21.58
C GLY A 9 10.69 -1.74 -21.10
N ASP A 10 11.83 -2.26 -21.58
CA ASP A 10 12.30 -3.63 -21.26
C ASP A 10 13.59 -3.63 -20.42
N GLN A 11 14.02 -2.47 -19.92
CA GLN A 11 15.29 -2.27 -19.23
C GLN A 11 15.03 -1.65 -17.87
N GLU A 12 16.03 -1.70 -16.99
CA GLU A 12 16.01 -0.90 -15.76
C GLU A 12 16.08 0.59 -16.13
N ASP A 13 15.05 1.33 -15.77
CA ASP A 13 14.85 2.73 -16.09
C ASP A 13 14.71 3.60 -14.83
N THR A 14 14.94 4.90 -15.01
CA THR A 14 14.62 5.92 -14.00
C THR A 14 13.67 6.90 -14.66
N ILE A 15 12.46 6.99 -14.12
CA ILE A 15 11.36 7.77 -14.70
C ILE A 15 10.98 8.88 -13.73
N LEU A 16 10.85 10.10 -14.25
CA LEU A 16 10.46 11.29 -13.51
C LEU A 16 9.21 11.88 -14.17
N GLY A 17 8.09 11.92 -13.45
CA GLY A 17 6.84 12.54 -13.86
C GLY A 17 6.98 14.07 -13.93
N GLY A 18 7.06 14.70 -12.76
CA GLY A 18 7.22 16.14 -12.63
C GLY A 18 6.04 16.79 -11.92
N ASP A 19 5.95 18.13 -11.96
CA ASP A 19 4.98 18.90 -11.16
C ASP A 19 3.49 18.83 -11.62
N LEU A 20 3.06 17.88 -12.47
CA LEU A 20 1.66 17.79 -12.96
C LEU A 20 1.23 16.33 -13.11
N ASN A 21 -0.08 16.11 -13.32
CA ASN A 21 -0.66 14.78 -13.47
C ASN A 21 -0.09 14.00 -14.66
N ASP A 22 0.59 12.90 -14.37
CA ASP A 22 1.30 12.08 -15.32
C ASP A 22 0.72 10.66 -15.43
N THR A 23 1.08 9.97 -16.52
CA THR A 23 0.83 8.55 -16.68
C THR A 23 2.15 7.85 -16.93
N ILE A 24 2.55 6.98 -16.01
CA ILE A 24 3.86 6.35 -15.98
C ILE A 24 3.71 4.83 -16.01
N SER A 25 4.52 4.17 -16.81
CA SER A 25 4.68 2.71 -16.82
C SER A 25 6.18 2.38 -16.82
N GLY A 26 6.63 1.63 -15.81
CA GLY A 26 8.00 1.13 -15.71
C GLY A 26 8.30 0.18 -16.87
N GLY A 27 7.54 -0.92 -16.90
CA GLY A 27 7.59 -1.90 -17.98
C GLY A 27 8.14 -3.22 -17.47
N ASN A 28 9.19 -3.75 -18.10
CA ASN A 28 9.86 -4.94 -17.57
C ASN A 28 11.17 -4.52 -16.94
N GLN A 29 11.60 -5.32 -15.95
CA GLN A 29 12.82 -5.14 -15.15
C GLN A 29 12.59 -4.12 -14.03
N ALA A 30 13.55 -4.07 -13.11
CA ALA A 30 13.46 -3.23 -11.91
C ALA A 30 13.64 -1.75 -12.26
N ASP A 31 12.60 -0.97 -12.05
CA ASP A 31 12.52 0.45 -12.36
C ASP A 31 12.50 1.33 -11.09
N SER A 32 12.93 2.58 -11.26
CA SER A 32 12.80 3.63 -10.25
C SER A 32 11.90 4.74 -10.79
N ILE A 33 10.74 4.91 -10.17
CA ILE A 33 9.69 5.81 -10.63
C ILE A 33 9.44 6.88 -9.56
N LEU A 34 9.48 8.15 -9.99
CA LEU A 34 9.09 9.30 -9.17
C LEU A 34 7.96 10.05 -9.88
N GLY A 35 6.76 10.11 -9.29
CA GLY A 35 5.64 10.93 -9.78
C GLY A 35 5.90 12.43 -9.55
N GLU A 36 6.47 12.76 -8.40
CA GLU A 36 6.73 14.11 -7.89
C GLU A 36 5.47 14.82 -7.36
N ALA A 37 4.79 15.65 -8.14
CA ALA A 37 3.60 16.33 -7.66
C ALA A 37 2.52 16.28 -8.72
N GLY A 38 1.30 15.88 -8.40
CA GLY A 38 0.33 15.63 -9.45
C GLY A 38 -0.87 14.87 -8.97
N GLU A 39 -1.68 14.37 -9.90
CA GLU A 39 -2.53 13.23 -9.59
C GLU A 39 -2.10 12.20 -10.63
N ASP A 40 -1.18 11.34 -10.23
CA ASP A 40 -0.42 10.48 -11.12
C ASP A 40 -1.03 9.10 -11.22
N SER A 41 -0.84 8.47 -12.37
CA SER A 41 -1.19 7.06 -12.59
C SER A 41 0.08 6.31 -12.91
N ILE A 42 0.51 5.45 -11.99
CA ILE A 42 1.79 4.77 -12.03
C ILE A 42 1.56 3.26 -12.08
N LEU A 43 2.22 2.61 -13.04
CA LEU A 43 2.31 1.15 -13.15
C LEU A 43 3.78 0.75 -13.04
N GLY A 44 4.16 -0.09 -12.07
CA GLY A 44 5.49 -0.73 -12.04
C GLY A 44 5.63 -1.74 -13.19
N ASP A 45 4.55 -2.50 -13.41
CA ASP A 45 4.38 -3.59 -14.39
C ASP A 45 5.08 -4.89 -13.99
N GLY A 46 6.41 -4.99 -13.96
CA GLY A 46 6.98 -6.22 -13.44
C GLY A 46 8.48 -6.31 -13.26
N SER A 47 8.85 -7.22 -12.36
CA SER A 47 10.06 -7.18 -11.54
C SER A 47 9.92 -6.17 -10.41
N ASN A 48 10.86 -6.25 -9.47
CA ASN A 48 10.89 -5.44 -8.26
C ASN A 48 11.16 -3.96 -8.56
N ASP A 49 10.16 -3.13 -8.38
CA ASP A 49 10.19 -1.70 -8.65
C ASP A 49 10.32 -0.86 -7.36
N THR A 50 10.80 0.37 -7.50
CA THR A 50 10.77 1.39 -6.45
C THR A 50 9.96 2.57 -6.93
N ILE A 51 8.86 2.85 -6.26
CA ILE A 51 7.86 3.84 -6.67
C ILE A 51 7.69 4.87 -5.55
N GLU A 52 7.94 6.14 -5.86
CA GLU A 52 7.59 7.30 -5.04
C GLU A 52 6.50 8.07 -5.79
N ALA A 53 5.25 8.00 -5.33
CA ALA A 53 4.11 8.63 -6.00
C ALA A 53 4.19 10.16 -5.85
N GLY A 54 4.35 10.64 -4.62
CA GLY A 54 4.66 12.03 -4.32
C GLY A 54 3.46 12.81 -3.78
N ASP A 55 3.42 14.11 -4.02
CA ASP A 55 2.30 14.94 -3.58
C ASP A 55 1.10 14.77 -4.52
N GLY A 56 -0.05 14.34 -4.01
CA GLY A 56 -1.36 14.63 -4.57
C GLY A 56 -2.42 13.56 -4.43
N LYS A 57 -2.96 13.02 -5.53
CA LYS A 57 -3.94 11.92 -5.43
C LYS A 57 -3.59 10.92 -6.49
N ASP A 58 -2.86 9.92 -6.08
CA ASP A 58 -2.18 9.02 -6.98
C ASP A 58 -2.89 7.66 -7.03
N VAL A 59 -2.66 6.99 -8.16
CA VAL A 59 -3.10 5.62 -8.38
C VAL A 59 -1.87 4.82 -8.77
N VAL A 60 -1.49 3.88 -7.90
CA VAL A 60 -0.30 3.05 -8.06
C VAL A 60 -0.69 1.57 -8.12
N ASP A 61 -0.10 0.84 -9.05
CA ASP A 61 -0.15 -0.62 -9.16
C ASP A 61 1.29 -1.10 -9.40
N GLY A 62 1.89 -1.74 -8.40
CA GLY A 62 3.28 -2.24 -8.45
C GLY A 62 3.42 -3.34 -9.51
N GLY A 63 2.58 -4.36 -9.41
CA GLY A 63 2.37 -5.36 -10.44
C GLY A 63 2.97 -6.71 -10.08
N GLN A 64 4.13 -7.03 -10.64
CA GLN A 64 4.80 -8.32 -10.40
C GLN A 64 6.15 -8.11 -9.73
N GLY A 65 6.42 -8.87 -8.67
CA GLY A 65 7.71 -8.81 -7.99
C GLY A 65 7.61 -8.03 -6.69
N GLN A 66 8.60 -8.19 -5.82
CA GLN A 66 8.61 -7.50 -4.52
C GLN A 66 8.91 -6.01 -4.74
N ASP A 67 7.87 -5.19 -4.68
CA ASP A 67 7.89 -3.76 -4.93
C ASP A 67 8.06 -2.96 -3.64
N SER A 68 8.57 -1.74 -3.76
CA SER A 68 8.63 -0.76 -2.67
C SER A 68 7.90 0.50 -3.11
N ILE A 69 6.77 0.80 -2.46
CA ILE A 69 5.84 1.85 -2.86
C ILE A 69 5.66 2.85 -1.72
N LEU A 70 5.90 4.13 -2.00
CA LEU A 70 5.61 5.25 -1.11
C LEU A 70 4.54 6.15 -1.74
N GLY A 71 3.37 6.30 -1.09
CA GLY A 71 2.31 7.23 -1.48
C GLY A 71 2.71 8.69 -1.22
N GLU A 72 3.41 8.93 -0.12
CA GLU A 72 3.82 10.24 0.40
C GLU A 72 2.67 11.13 0.89
N GLY A 73 2.14 12.03 0.08
CA GLY A 73 1.17 13.01 0.58
C GLY A 73 -0.05 13.04 -0.30
N GLY A 74 -1.16 12.47 0.14
CA GLY A 74 -2.27 12.34 -0.78
C GLY A 74 -3.46 11.56 -0.30
N THR A 75 -4.45 11.39 -1.18
CA THR A 75 -5.52 10.42 -0.90
C THR A 75 -5.37 9.34 -1.93
N ASP A 76 -4.46 8.42 -1.67
CA ASP A 76 -3.91 7.54 -2.68
C ASP A 76 -4.66 6.22 -2.77
N SER A 77 -4.50 5.58 -3.92
CA SER A 77 -5.02 4.24 -4.18
C SER A 77 -3.86 3.38 -4.62
N ILE A 78 -3.41 2.48 -3.75
CA ILE A 78 -2.21 1.68 -3.98
C ILE A 78 -2.57 0.19 -4.00
N LEU A 79 -2.04 -0.51 -4.99
CA LEU A 79 -2.02 -1.98 -5.07
C LEU A 79 -0.56 -2.42 -5.17
N GLY A 80 -0.10 -3.29 -4.26
CA GLY A 80 1.22 -3.91 -4.33
C GLY A 80 1.31 -4.82 -5.55
N GLY A 81 0.52 -5.90 -5.53
CA GLY A 81 0.34 -6.77 -6.67
C GLY A 81 0.60 -8.23 -6.35
N SER A 82 1.82 -8.70 -6.60
CA SER A 82 2.17 -10.11 -6.39
C SER A 82 3.62 -10.25 -5.97
N GLU A 83 3.87 -11.24 -5.11
CA GLU A 83 5.08 -11.35 -4.29
C GLU A 83 5.09 -10.34 -3.13
N ASP A 84 5.96 -10.57 -2.16
CA ASP A 84 6.03 -9.81 -0.91
C ASP A 84 6.35 -8.31 -1.12
N ASP A 85 5.37 -7.43 -0.97
CA ASP A 85 5.50 -5.99 -1.21
C ASP A 85 5.72 -5.18 0.08
N PHE A 86 6.37 -4.02 -0.06
CA PHE A 86 6.42 -2.99 0.99
C PHE A 86 5.65 -1.76 0.53
N ILE A 87 4.65 -1.35 1.30
CA ILE A 87 3.78 -0.22 0.97
C ILE A 87 3.67 0.74 2.16
N ASP A 88 3.93 2.01 1.91
CA ASP A 88 3.73 3.12 2.86
C ASP A 88 2.76 4.13 2.22
N GLY A 89 1.58 4.32 2.82
CA GLY A 89 0.56 5.25 2.35
C GLY A 89 0.99 6.71 2.51
N GLY A 90 1.59 7.03 3.65
CA GLY A 90 2.02 8.38 4.01
C GLY A 90 0.94 9.20 4.72
N ASP A 91 0.88 10.50 4.40
CA ASP A 91 -0.09 11.42 4.97
C ASP A 91 -1.43 11.38 4.20
N ASP A 92 -2.53 11.73 4.89
CA ASP A 92 -3.91 11.85 4.39
C ASP A 92 -4.64 10.48 4.30
N ASN A 93 -5.74 10.31 3.56
CA ASN A 93 -6.60 9.12 3.74
C ASN A 93 -6.45 8.18 2.55
N ASP A 94 -5.82 7.03 2.77
CA ASP A 94 -5.42 6.14 1.69
C ASP A 94 -6.29 4.89 1.58
N THR A 95 -6.19 4.26 0.42
CA THR A 95 -6.73 2.92 0.19
C THR A 95 -5.63 2.05 -0.36
N ILE A 96 -5.23 1.05 0.42
CA ILE A 96 -4.09 0.20 0.13
C ILE A 96 -4.54 -1.26 0.12
N ALA A 97 -4.11 -2.00 -0.89
CA ALA A 97 -4.19 -3.45 -0.93
C ALA A 97 -2.79 -4.02 -1.19
N GLY A 98 -2.33 -4.94 -0.34
CA GLY A 98 -1.07 -5.66 -0.53
C GLY A 98 -1.14 -6.53 -1.79
N GLY A 99 -2.04 -7.50 -1.75
CA GLY A 99 -2.41 -8.28 -2.92
C GLY A 99 -2.21 -9.77 -2.69
N ALA A 100 -1.09 -10.32 -3.13
CA ALA A 100 -0.81 -11.74 -3.02
C ALA A 100 0.61 -11.97 -2.51
N ASP A 101 0.74 -12.99 -1.66
CA ASP A 101 1.94 -13.30 -0.89
C ASP A 101 2.11 -12.29 0.29
N ASP A 102 3.23 -12.35 1.01
CA ASP A 102 3.30 -11.77 2.38
C ASP A 102 3.69 -10.28 2.33
N ASP A 103 2.76 -9.37 2.63
CA ASP A 103 2.96 -7.92 2.46
C ASP A 103 3.25 -7.16 3.77
N GLU A 104 4.02 -6.07 3.69
CA GLU A 104 4.21 -5.08 4.77
C GLU A 104 3.54 -3.76 4.39
N ILE A 105 2.48 -3.38 5.12
CA ILE A 105 1.65 -2.21 4.83
C ILE A 105 1.67 -1.24 6.02
N LEU A 106 2.01 0.03 5.76
CA LEU A 106 1.93 1.14 6.70
C LEU A 106 0.88 2.14 6.18
N GLY A 107 -0.17 2.39 6.97
CA GLY A 107 -1.17 3.43 6.69
C GLY A 107 -0.69 4.84 7.07
N ASP A 108 0.20 4.93 8.07
CA ASP A 108 0.77 6.19 8.57
C ASP A 108 -0.29 7.18 9.13
N ALA A 109 -0.57 8.31 8.50
CA ALA A 109 -1.37 9.38 9.09
C ALA A 109 -2.66 9.62 8.31
N GLY A 110 -3.76 9.01 8.73
CA GLY A 110 -4.93 8.99 7.88
C GLY A 110 -6.13 8.31 8.49
N ARG A 111 -7.26 8.31 7.78
CA ARG A 111 -8.30 7.30 8.05
C ARG A 111 -8.27 6.32 6.92
N ASP A 112 -7.44 5.32 7.09
CA ASP A 112 -7.01 4.49 5.99
C ASP A 112 -7.90 3.28 5.86
N LEU A 113 -7.85 2.72 4.66
CA LEU A 113 -8.52 1.49 4.30
C LEU A 113 -7.48 0.52 3.79
N LEU A 114 -7.07 -0.41 4.66
CA LEU A 114 -5.95 -1.31 4.45
C LEU A 114 -6.45 -2.74 4.29
N TYR A 115 -5.98 -3.40 3.24
CA TYR A 115 -6.25 -4.81 2.92
C TYR A 115 -4.92 -5.56 2.77
N GLY A 116 -4.70 -6.62 3.54
CA GLY A 116 -3.59 -7.55 3.31
C GLY A 116 -3.84 -8.43 2.08
N ASP A 117 -5.07 -8.96 2.00
CA ASP A 117 -5.57 -9.87 0.97
C ASP A 117 -5.11 -11.33 1.14
N ASP A 118 -4.25 -11.89 0.29
CA ASP A 118 -3.79 -13.28 0.37
C ASP A 118 -2.31 -13.30 0.84
N GLY A 119 -1.98 -13.79 2.03
CA GLY A 119 -0.60 -13.79 2.52
C GLY A 119 -0.53 -13.76 4.04
N ASP A 120 0.64 -14.05 4.62
CA ASP A 120 0.87 -13.77 6.04
C ASP A 120 1.29 -12.30 6.21
N ASP A 121 0.31 -11.39 6.30
CA ASP A 121 0.54 -9.95 6.16
C ASP A 121 0.91 -9.25 7.47
N THR A 122 1.66 -8.16 7.36
CA THR A 122 1.92 -7.22 8.47
C THR A 122 1.34 -5.86 8.14
N ILE A 123 0.34 -5.42 8.91
CA ILE A 123 -0.36 -4.15 8.67
C ILE A 123 -0.32 -3.27 9.92
N ASP A 124 0.13 -2.03 9.75
CA ASP A 124 0.07 -0.96 10.76
C ASP A 124 -0.83 0.18 10.27
N GLY A 125 -1.92 0.45 10.99
CA GLY A 125 -2.86 1.53 10.68
C GLY A 125 -2.29 2.92 10.94
N GLY A 126 -1.42 3.07 11.94
CA GLY A 126 -0.86 4.36 12.31
C GLY A 126 -1.81 5.26 13.13
N THR A 127 -2.18 6.43 12.62
CA THR A 127 -2.91 7.45 13.40
C THR A 127 -4.23 7.84 12.79
N GLU A 128 -5.21 8.12 13.66
CA GLU A 128 -6.64 8.31 13.37
C GLU A 128 -7.41 6.99 13.19
N ASP A 129 -8.66 7.06 12.74
CA ASP A 129 -9.59 5.92 12.83
C ASP A 129 -9.52 5.07 11.56
N ASP A 130 -8.85 3.92 11.64
CA ASP A 130 -8.53 3.08 10.48
C ASP A 130 -9.50 1.90 10.29
N ARG A 131 -9.48 1.36 9.07
CA ARG A 131 -10.11 0.09 8.74
C ARG A 131 -9.07 -0.86 8.18
N ILE A 132 -8.83 -1.92 8.93
CA ILE A 132 -7.84 -2.94 8.60
C ILE A 132 -8.56 -4.27 8.35
N TYR A 133 -8.22 -4.92 7.25
CA TYR A 133 -8.63 -6.28 6.91
C TYR A 133 -7.36 -7.08 6.64
N GLY A 134 -7.07 -8.10 7.44
CA GLY A 134 -5.95 -9.02 7.19
C GLY A 134 -6.20 -9.81 5.92
N GLY A 135 -7.11 -10.77 5.97
CA GLY A 135 -7.54 -11.49 4.79
C GLY A 135 -7.41 -13.00 4.96
N ASN A 136 -6.62 -13.65 4.11
CA ASN A 136 -6.27 -15.05 4.26
C ASN A 136 -4.79 -15.16 4.65
N GLY A 137 -4.50 -15.75 5.80
CA GLY A 137 -3.12 -16.01 6.24
C GLY A 137 -2.97 -15.81 7.74
N GLU A 138 -1.79 -16.07 8.29
CA GLU A 138 -1.52 -15.78 9.71
C GLU A 138 -1.08 -14.31 9.86
N ASP A 139 -2.05 -13.39 9.96
CA ASP A 139 -1.79 -11.95 9.87
C ASP A 139 -1.32 -11.31 11.19
N SER A 140 -0.54 -10.22 11.08
CA SER A 140 -0.13 -9.35 12.19
C SER A 140 -0.68 -7.94 11.99
N LEU A 141 -1.73 -7.60 12.73
CA LEU A 141 -2.50 -6.37 12.54
C LEU A 141 -2.37 -5.43 13.75
N LEU A 142 -1.94 -4.19 13.50
CA LEU A 142 -1.79 -3.13 14.50
C LEU A 142 -2.67 -1.92 14.12
N GLY A 143 -3.60 -1.52 14.99
CA GLY A 143 -4.39 -0.29 14.80
C GLY A 143 -3.69 0.97 15.31
N ASP A 144 -2.73 0.82 16.21
CA ASP A 144 -1.97 1.90 16.83
C ASP A 144 -2.81 2.98 17.54
N SER A 145 -3.11 4.13 16.94
CA SER A 145 -3.81 5.23 17.63
C SER A 145 -5.05 5.70 16.90
N GLY A 146 -6.21 5.19 17.30
CA GLY A 146 -7.44 5.47 16.59
C GLY A 146 -8.63 4.83 17.27
N ALA A 147 -9.85 5.16 16.86
CA ALA A 147 -10.97 4.26 17.12
C ALA A 147 -11.09 3.28 15.95
N ASP A 148 -10.29 2.22 15.99
CA ASP A 148 -10.04 1.40 14.81
C ASP A 148 -11.09 0.31 14.61
N THR A 149 -11.22 -0.15 13.37
CA THR A 149 -11.99 -1.35 13.05
C THR A 149 -11.09 -2.36 12.36
N ILE A 150 -10.83 -3.48 13.02
CA ILE A 150 -9.89 -4.49 12.55
C ILE A 150 -10.62 -5.82 12.37
N PHE A 151 -10.46 -6.40 11.18
CA PHE A 151 -10.91 -7.74 10.84
C PHE A 151 -9.67 -8.60 10.57
N GLY A 152 -9.47 -9.66 11.35
CA GLY A 152 -8.38 -10.63 11.19
C GLY A 152 -8.55 -11.35 9.87
N GLY A 153 -9.52 -12.26 9.82
CA GLY A 153 -9.94 -12.88 8.57
C GLY A 153 -9.99 -14.38 8.74
N ALA A 154 -9.28 -15.10 7.89
CA ALA A 154 -9.12 -16.54 7.99
C ALA A 154 -7.73 -16.87 8.53
N ASP A 155 -7.64 -17.99 9.26
CA ASP A 155 -6.41 -18.51 9.89
C ASP A 155 -6.06 -17.79 11.21
N ASP A 156 -4.93 -18.11 11.84
CA ASP A 156 -4.66 -17.76 13.24
C ASP A 156 -3.96 -16.37 13.33
N ASP A 157 -4.72 -15.30 13.57
CA ASP A 157 -4.20 -13.92 13.54
C ASP A 157 -3.63 -13.41 14.87
N THR A 158 -2.75 -12.40 14.81
CA THR A 158 -2.34 -11.55 15.93
C THR A 158 -2.81 -10.13 15.71
N ILE A 159 -3.66 -9.62 16.60
CA ILE A 159 -4.28 -8.30 16.48
C ILE A 159 -4.03 -7.48 17.74
N ASP A 160 -3.51 -6.27 17.58
CA ASP A 160 -3.43 -5.26 18.63
C ASP A 160 -4.14 -3.99 18.16
N GLY A 161 -5.28 -3.66 18.79
CA GLY A 161 -6.00 -2.42 18.48
C GLY A 161 -5.29 -1.16 18.95
N GLY A 162 -4.28 -1.30 19.82
CA GLY A 162 -3.54 -0.15 20.34
C GLY A 162 -4.35 0.71 21.31
N GLY A 163 -4.53 1.96 20.96
CA GLY A 163 -5.11 3.02 21.77
C GLY A 163 -6.63 2.98 21.90
N GLU A 164 -7.19 4.03 22.52
CA GLU A 164 -8.58 4.43 22.27
C GLU A 164 -9.67 3.34 22.43
N ASN A 165 -10.64 3.19 21.52
CA ASN A 165 -11.73 2.20 21.65
C ASN A 165 -12.02 1.53 20.32
N ASP A 166 -11.51 0.31 20.17
CA ASP A 166 -11.49 -0.38 18.88
C ASP A 166 -12.62 -1.41 18.76
N SER A 167 -12.92 -1.74 17.52
CA SER A 167 -13.80 -2.83 17.13
C SER A 167 -12.98 -3.91 16.44
N ILE A 168 -12.60 -4.94 17.20
CA ILE A 168 -11.77 -6.04 16.72
C ILE A 168 -12.61 -7.29 16.50
N PHE A 169 -12.45 -7.89 15.33
CA PHE A 169 -13.07 -9.14 14.90
C PHE A 169 -11.97 -10.07 14.40
N GLY A 170 -11.57 -11.07 15.18
CA GLY A 170 -10.59 -12.08 14.70
C GLY A 170 -11.16 -13.04 13.64
N ASP A 171 -12.49 -13.13 13.54
CA ASP A 171 -13.19 -13.98 12.56
C ASP A 171 -12.85 -15.49 12.65
N ASP A 172 -12.32 -16.12 11.59
CA ASP A 172 -12.15 -17.58 11.47
C ASP A 172 -10.74 -18.03 11.88
N GLY A 173 -10.51 -18.33 13.15
CA GLY A 173 -9.17 -18.75 13.58
C GLY A 173 -9.04 -19.02 15.07
N ASN A 174 -7.81 -19.22 15.55
CA ASN A 174 -7.44 -19.13 16.96
C ASN A 174 -6.65 -17.84 17.24
N ASP A 175 -7.35 -16.73 17.14
CA ASP A 175 -6.74 -15.40 17.13
C ASP A 175 -6.23 -14.97 18.51
N SER A 176 -5.18 -14.16 18.50
CA SER A 176 -4.61 -13.46 19.65
C SER A 176 -4.98 -11.98 19.60
N LEU A 177 -5.78 -11.52 20.58
CA LEU A 177 -6.30 -10.15 20.71
C LEU A 177 -5.92 -9.52 22.07
#